data_AF-A0A3E3E695-F1
#
_entry.id   AF-A0A3E3E695-F1
#
_cell.length_a   1.000
_cell.length_b   1.000
_cell.length_c   1.000
_cell.angle_alpha   90.00
_cell.angle_beta   90.00
_cell.angle_gamma   90.00
#
_symmetry.space_group_name_H-M   'P 1'
#
loop_
_entity.id
_entity.type
_entity.pdbx_description
1 polymer ?
#
loop_
_entity_poly.entity_id
_entity_poly.type
_entity_poly.pdbx_seq_one_letter_code
_entity_poly.pdbx_strand_id
1 'polypeptide(L)'
;MGFYRLYFFFYLDGSLEEEPFLKEAQDRGISIILEPTVYIQTRANSFKHFRSISWISRSEGISLSVMPNSPFTISKESAWSEIYKFIQYHPMYTQVKNDTKQTSMYNQFLCHADFARGFKTPRNLEPWNLEPWKQDKGCWGFVRGGCN
;
A
#
# COMPACT_ATOMS: atom_id res chain seq x y z
N MET A 1 -10.47 -28.89 20.40
CA MET A 1 -9.64 -27.68 20.61
C MET A 1 -9.63 -26.91 19.31
N GLY A 2 -10.26 -25.74 19.28
CA GLY A 2 -10.24 -24.87 18.10
C GLY A 2 -8.99 -24.00 18.12
N PHE A 3 -8.23 -24.01 17.03
CA PHE A 3 -7.10 -23.09 16.86
C PHE A 3 -7.63 -21.80 16.24
N TYR A 4 -7.50 -20.69 16.96
CA TYR A 4 -7.77 -19.36 16.41
C TYR A 4 -6.48 -18.84 15.77
N ARG A 5 -6.52 -18.54 14.48
CA ARG A 5 -5.40 -17.93 13.76
C ARG A 5 -5.55 -16.41 13.85
N LEU A 6 -4.80 -15.78 14.74
CA LEU A 6 -4.71 -14.34 14.87
C LEU A 6 -3.54 -13.83 14.02
N TYR A 7 -3.80 -12.83 13.17
CA TYR A 7 -2.77 -12.15 12.40
C TYR A 7 -2.39 -10.87 13.14
N PHE A 8 -1.13 -10.77 13.59
CA PHE A 8 -0.61 -9.57 14.25
C PHE A 8 0.20 -8.72 13.28
N PHE A 9 0.11 -7.40 13.45
CA PHE A 9 0.91 -6.41 12.74
C PHE A 9 1.88 -5.76 13.74
N PHE A 10 3.17 -5.77 13.45
CA PHE A 10 4.21 -5.18 14.30
C PHE A 10 4.63 -3.80 13.79
N TYR A 11 4.83 -2.83 14.69
CA TYR A 11 5.48 -1.54 14.38
C TYR A 11 6.96 -1.57 14.77
N LEU A 12 7.77 -0.76 14.09
CA LEU A 12 9.23 -0.96 13.94
C LEU A 12 10.13 -0.43 15.06
N ASP A 13 9.60 0.04 16.17
CA ASP A 13 10.45 0.45 17.30
C ASP A 13 10.86 -0.72 18.20
N GLY A 14 10.38 -1.93 17.91
CA GLY A 14 10.65 -3.11 18.74
C GLY A 14 10.03 -2.98 20.15
N SER A 15 9.24 -1.94 20.40
CA SER A 15 8.33 -1.95 21.52
C SER A 15 7.19 -2.88 21.13
N LEU A 16 7.15 -4.03 21.80
CA LEU A 16 5.87 -4.57 22.19
C LEU A 16 5.30 -3.53 23.15
N GLU A 17 4.71 -2.44 22.66
CA GLU A 17 3.67 -1.83 23.47
C GLU A 17 2.67 -2.97 23.68
N GLU A 18 2.62 -3.43 24.92
CA GLU A 18 1.85 -4.56 25.40
C GLU A 18 0.39 -4.31 25.07
N GLU A 19 0.00 -4.66 23.85
CA GLU A 19 -1.38 -4.58 23.43
C GLU A 19 -2.21 -5.37 24.45
N PRO A 20 -3.24 -4.77 25.08
CA PRO A 20 -4.01 -5.40 26.17
C PRO A 20 -4.51 -6.81 25.82
N PHE A 21 -4.71 -7.08 24.54
CA PHE A 21 -5.14 -8.37 24.03
C PHE A 21 -4.07 -9.47 24.16
N LEU A 22 -2.77 -9.16 24.07
CA LEU A 22 -1.69 -10.15 24.19
C LEU A 22 -1.64 -10.69 25.62
N LYS A 23 -1.78 -9.77 26.58
CA LYS A 23 -1.84 -10.09 28.00
C LYS A 23 -3.10 -10.91 28.32
N GLU A 24 -4.25 -10.51 27.79
CA GLU A 24 -5.50 -11.26 27.97
C GLU A 24 -5.41 -12.69 27.37
N ALA A 25 -4.78 -12.85 26.20
CA ALA A 25 -4.60 -14.15 25.58
C ALA A 25 -3.68 -15.07 26.40
N GLN A 26 -2.60 -14.53 26.97
CA GLN A 26 -1.70 -15.25 27.87
C GLN A 26 -2.39 -15.64 29.18
N ASP A 27 -3.12 -14.71 29.80
CA ASP A 27 -3.89 -14.96 31.02
C ASP A 27 -4.95 -16.06 30.83
N ARG A 28 -5.45 -16.22 29.60
CA ARG A 28 -6.42 -17.25 29.21
C ARG A 28 -5.78 -18.57 28.78
N GLY A 29 -4.46 -18.71 28.89
CA GLY A 29 -3.71 -19.92 28.55
C GLY A 29 -3.71 -20.24 27.05
N ILE A 30 -3.92 -19.24 26.19
CA ILE A 30 -3.92 -19.42 24.74
C ILE A 30 -2.48 -19.43 24.25
N SER A 31 -2.05 -20.53 23.62
CA SER A 31 -0.73 -20.62 22.99
C SER A 31 -0.64 -19.67 21.80
N ILE A 32 0.14 -18.60 21.92
CA ILE A 32 0.41 -17.67 20.83
C ILE A 32 1.53 -18.27 19.97
N ILE A 33 1.19 -18.75 18.77
CA ILE A 33 2.19 -19.15 17.77
C ILE A 33 2.55 -17.90 16.99
N LEU A 34 3.70 -17.31 17.31
CA LEU A 34 4.32 -16.29 16.49
C LEU A 34 4.93 -16.98 15.26
N GLU A 35 4.13 -17.22 14.23
CA GLU A 35 4.70 -17.44 12.91
C GLU A 35 5.49 -16.16 12.54
N PRO A 36 6.60 -16.23 11.80
CA PRO A 36 7.30 -15.04 11.29
C PRO A 36 6.38 -14.34 10.29
N THR A 37 5.37 -13.64 10.81
CA THR A 37 4.46 -12.76 10.10
C THR A 37 5.33 -11.68 9.49
N VAL A 38 5.32 -11.67 8.16
CA VAL A 38 5.78 -10.62 7.25
C VAL A 38 6.23 -9.40 8.03
N TYR A 39 7.54 -9.28 8.22
CA TYR A 39 8.15 -8.01 8.58
C TYR A 39 7.68 -7.01 7.53
N ILE A 40 6.64 -6.23 7.83
CA ILE A 40 6.48 -4.94 7.19
C ILE A 40 7.63 -4.14 7.78
N GLN A 41 8.79 -4.29 7.14
CA GLN A 41 9.79 -3.26 7.18
C GLN A 41 9.06 -1.99 6.72
N THR A 42 8.55 -1.19 7.66
CA THR A 42 8.66 0.26 7.56
C THR A 42 10.13 0.63 7.68
N ARG A 43 11.04 -0.10 6.98
CA ARG A 43 12.41 0.36 6.81
C ARG A 43 12.23 1.80 6.40
N ALA A 44 12.92 2.68 7.10
CA ALA A 44 13.35 3.94 6.53
C ALA A 44 14.25 3.66 5.30
N ASN A 45 13.80 2.81 4.37
CA ASN A 45 14.19 2.84 2.98
C ASN A 45 13.56 4.13 2.51
N SER A 46 14.36 5.18 2.48
CA SER A 46 14.05 6.35 1.69
C SER A 46 13.67 5.84 0.29
N PHE A 47 12.37 5.84 0.00
CA PHE A 47 11.87 5.59 -1.34
C PHE A 47 12.58 6.58 -2.27
N LYS A 48 13.27 6.08 -3.30
CA LYS A 48 14.06 6.95 -4.18
C LYS A 48 13.12 7.86 -4.97
N HIS A 49 11.97 7.33 -5.37
CA HIS A 49 11.04 8.01 -6.25
C HIS A 49 9.90 8.70 -5.50
N PHE A 50 9.66 8.30 -4.25
CA PHE A 50 8.52 8.79 -3.46
C PHE A 50 8.99 9.38 -2.12
N ARG A 51 8.35 10.44 -1.66
CA ARG A 51 8.54 10.94 -0.28
C ARG A 51 7.73 10.14 0.73
N SER A 52 6.64 9.53 0.27
CA SER A 52 5.81 8.64 1.09
C SER A 52 5.09 7.62 0.21
N ILE A 53 4.95 6.42 0.76
CA ILE A 53 4.08 5.36 0.25
C ILE A 53 3.34 4.81 1.47
N SER A 54 2.02 4.89 1.47
CA SER A 54 1.20 4.42 2.59
C SER A 54 -0.12 3.87 2.11
N TRP A 55 -0.66 2.91 2.86
CA TRP A 55 -2.02 2.45 2.65
C TRP A 55 -3.01 3.37 3.36
N ILE A 56 -4.11 3.69 2.69
CA ILE A 56 -5.20 4.47 3.25
C ILE A 56 -6.54 3.75 3.05
N SER A 57 -7.48 4.01 3.95
CA SER A 57 -8.86 3.58 3.79
C SER A 57 -9.70 4.77 3.32
N ARG A 58 -10.47 4.56 2.25
CA ARG A 58 -11.43 5.52 1.70
C ARG A 58 -12.83 4.91 1.77
N SER A 59 -13.87 5.72 1.56
CA SER A 59 -15.27 5.26 1.55
C SER A 59 -15.52 4.12 0.56
N GLU A 60 -14.81 4.10 -0.57
CA GLU A 60 -14.98 3.11 -1.64
C GLU A 60 -14.06 1.88 -1.49
N GLY A 61 -13.04 1.95 -0.64
CA GLY A 61 -12.11 0.85 -0.46
C GLY A 61 -10.72 1.29 -0.01
N ILE A 62 -9.82 0.31 -0.01
CA ILE A 62 -8.40 0.50 0.33
C ILE A 62 -7.65 1.05 -0.89
N SER A 63 -6.81 2.06 -0.67
CA SER A 63 -5.95 2.64 -1.71
C SER A 63 -4.50 2.70 -1.24
N LEU A 64 -3.55 2.53 -2.16
CA LEU A 64 -2.16 2.86 -1.94
C LEU A 64 -1.95 4.33 -2.31
N SER A 65 -1.70 5.18 -1.32
CA SER A 65 -1.34 6.58 -1.47
C SER A 65 0.16 6.69 -1.69
N VAL A 66 0.58 7.13 -2.88
CA VAL A 66 1.99 7.35 -3.20
C VAL A 66 2.25 8.79 -3.52
N MET A 67 3.34 9.33 -2.97
CA MET A 67 3.68 10.71 -3.19
C MET A 67 5.05 10.86 -3.84
N PRO A 68 5.13 11.26 -5.13
CA PRO A 68 6.39 11.34 -5.84
C PRO A 68 7.27 12.50 -5.34
N ASN A 69 8.59 12.30 -5.37
CA ASN A 69 9.58 13.35 -5.15
C ASN A 69 9.59 14.36 -6.31
N SER A 70 9.57 13.83 -7.54
CA SER A 70 9.66 14.60 -8.78
C SER A 70 8.66 14.09 -9.82
N PRO A 71 7.37 14.46 -9.72
CA PRO A 71 6.30 13.89 -10.56
C PRO A 71 6.51 14.12 -12.07
N PHE A 72 7.14 15.23 -12.47
CA PHE A 72 7.37 15.56 -13.88
C PHE A 72 8.51 14.78 -14.54
N THR A 73 9.44 14.22 -13.75
CA THR A 73 10.66 13.57 -14.24
C THR A 73 10.86 12.17 -13.66
N ILE A 74 9.82 11.60 -13.04
CA ILE A 74 9.86 10.27 -12.45
C ILE A 74 10.14 9.20 -13.52
N SER A 75 11.12 8.33 -13.26
CA SER A 75 11.33 7.13 -14.10
C SER A 75 10.20 6.14 -13.82
N LYS A 76 9.35 5.89 -14.81
CA LYS A 76 8.14 5.08 -14.64
C LYS A 76 8.45 3.63 -14.27
N GLU A 77 9.42 3.01 -14.95
CA GLU A 77 9.82 1.63 -14.72
C GLU A 77 10.43 1.45 -13.32
N SER A 78 11.36 2.34 -12.94
CA SER A 78 12.05 2.27 -11.66
C SER A 78 11.10 2.56 -10.49
N ALA A 79 10.24 3.57 -10.64
CA ALA A 79 9.27 3.95 -9.63
C ALA A 79 8.17 2.88 -9.46
N TRP A 80 7.70 2.28 -10.56
CA TRP A 80 6.76 1.16 -10.46
C TRP A 80 7.40 -0.06 -9.77
N SER A 81 8.66 -0.40 -10.09
CA SER A 81 9.38 -1.48 -9.42
C SER A 81 9.45 -1.26 -7.91
N GLU A 82 9.67 -0.01 -7.48
CA GLU A 82 9.69 0.39 -6.07
C GLU A 82 8.33 0.20 -5.39
N ILE A 83 7.24 0.66 -6.02
CA ILE A 83 5.87 0.41 -5.55
C ILE A 83 5.58 -1.09 -5.47
N TYR A 84 5.87 -1.83 -6.53
CA TYR A 84 5.53 -3.25 -6.62
C TYR A 84 6.25 -4.07 -5.55
N LYS A 85 7.52 -3.77 -5.29
CA LYS A 85 8.29 -4.38 -4.19
C LYS A 85 7.66 -4.12 -2.83
N PHE A 86 7.09 -2.93 -2.62
CA PHE A 86 6.39 -2.58 -1.38
C PHE A 86 5.06 -3.31 -1.21
N ILE A 87 4.27 -3.49 -2.28
CA ILE A 87 2.90 -4.03 -2.17
C ILE A 87 2.79 -5.56 -2.34
N GLN A 88 3.68 -6.21 -3.11
CA GLN A 88 3.45 -7.58 -3.61
C GLN A 88 3.19 -8.64 -2.52
N TYR A 89 3.68 -8.42 -1.29
CA TYR A 89 3.46 -9.31 -0.15
C TYR A 89 2.59 -8.68 0.95
N HIS A 90 2.10 -7.46 0.76
CA HIS A 90 1.35 -6.73 1.77
C HIS A 90 -0.11 -7.23 1.85
N PRO A 91 -0.68 -7.52 3.04
CA PRO A 91 -2.04 -8.02 3.18
C PRO A 91 -3.12 -7.17 2.48
N MET A 92 -2.98 -5.85 2.57
CA MET A 92 -3.89 -4.89 1.91
C MET A 92 -3.89 -4.96 0.37
N TYR A 93 -2.88 -5.59 -0.24
CA TYR A 93 -2.83 -5.91 -1.66
C TYR A 93 -3.21 -7.37 -1.94
N THR A 94 -2.66 -8.32 -1.17
CA THR A 94 -2.83 -9.76 -1.42
C THR A 94 -4.26 -10.22 -1.17
N GLN A 95 -4.97 -9.65 -0.19
CA GLN A 95 -6.35 -10.01 0.14
C GLN A 95 -7.39 -9.44 -0.84
N VAL A 96 -7.02 -8.49 -1.70
CA VAL A 96 -7.94 -7.92 -2.69
C VAL A 96 -8.25 -8.95 -3.77
N LYS A 97 -9.55 -9.30 -3.86
CA LYS A 97 -10.09 -10.21 -4.87
C LYS A 97 -10.35 -9.46 -6.18
N ASN A 98 -9.29 -9.25 -6.95
CA ASN A 98 -9.34 -8.69 -8.28
C ASN A 98 -8.19 -9.26 -9.11
N ASP A 99 -8.50 -10.05 -10.13
CA ASP A 99 -7.52 -10.74 -10.97
C ASP A 99 -6.65 -9.76 -11.78
N THR A 100 -7.16 -8.55 -12.03
CA THR A 100 -6.46 -7.51 -12.77
C THR A 100 -5.75 -6.49 -11.89
N LYS A 101 -5.71 -6.68 -10.55
CA LYS A 101 -5.25 -5.65 -9.60
C LYS A 101 -3.84 -5.11 -9.89
N GLN A 102 -2.92 -5.97 -10.32
CA GLN A 102 -1.55 -5.55 -10.64
C GLN A 102 -1.54 -4.63 -11.86
N THR A 103 -2.15 -5.06 -12.96
CA THR A 103 -2.23 -4.31 -14.22
C THR A 103 -3.04 -3.03 -14.03
N SER A 104 -4.14 -3.09 -13.29
CA SER A 104 -4.98 -1.95 -12.92
C SER A 104 -4.17 -0.89 -12.17
N MET A 105 -3.50 -1.25 -11.07
CA MET A 105 -2.66 -0.31 -10.32
C MET A 105 -1.52 0.25 -11.16
N TYR A 106 -0.92 -0.55 -12.05
CA TYR A 106 0.11 -0.07 -12.97
C TYR A 106 -0.44 0.97 -13.95
N ASN A 107 -1.61 0.74 -14.54
CA ASN A 107 -2.26 1.67 -15.46
C ASN A 107 -2.72 2.96 -14.75
N GLN A 108 -3.18 2.87 -13.51
CA GLN A 108 -3.45 4.04 -12.67
C GLN A 108 -2.16 4.83 -12.39
N PHE A 109 -1.06 4.14 -12.06
CA PHE A 109 0.26 4.77 -11.88
C PHE A 109 0.72 5.47 -13.15
N LEU A 110 0.62 4.81 -14.32
CA LEU A 110 0.95 5.44 -15.60
C LEU A 110 0.07 6.67 -15.87
N CYS A 111 -1.23 6.59 -15.56
CA CYS A 111 -2.12 7.74 -15.72
C CYS A 111 -1.64 8.93 -14.90
N HIS A 112 -1.35 8.71 -13.61
CA HIS A 112 -0.84 9.76 -12.74
C HIS A 112 0.52 10.29 -13.21
N ALA A 113 1.40 9.35 -13.54
CA ALA A 113 2.76 9.62 -13.93
C ALA A 113 2.87 10.15 -15.35
N ASP A 114 1.85 10.16 -16.22
CA ASP A 114 1.90 10.75 -17.58
C ASP A 114 0.98 11.98 -17.71
N PHE A 115 -0.20 11.96 -17.09
CA PHE A 115 -1.26 12.95 -17.30
C PHE A 115 -1.56 13.78 -16.05
N ALA A 116 -1.47 13.19 -14.85
CA ALA A 116 -1.69 13.92 -13.59
C ALA A 116 -0.43 14.58 -13.02
N ARG A 117 0.69 14.59 -13.78
CA ARG A 117 2.06 15.00 -13.38
C ARG A 117 2.17 16.35 -12.66
N GLY A 118 1.15 17.20 -12.70
CA GLY A 118 1.18 18.52 -12.09
C GLY A 118 -0.18 19.16 -11.81
N PHE A 119 -1.28 18.39 -11.75
CA PHE A 119 -2.61 18.98 -11.58
C PHE A 119 -2.85 19.68 -10.24
N LYS A 120 -1.86 19.67 -9.35
CA LYS A 120 -1.83 20.52 -8.18
C LYS A 120 -0.45 21.12 -7.98
N THR A 121 -0.42 22.43 -7.76
CA THR A 121 0.78 23.28 -7.60
C THR A 121 1.82 22.69 -6.64
N PRO A 122 3.09 23.14 -6.64
CA PRO A 122 4.13 22.66 -5.72
C PRO A 122 3.76 22.66 -4.21
N ARG A 123 2.77 23.46 -3.78
CA ARG A 123 2.22 23.44 -2.41
C ARG A 123 1.04 22.48 -2.17
N ASN A 124 0.42 21.96 -3.23
CA ASN A 124 -0.83 21.18 -3.18
C ASN A 124 -0.73 19.83 -3.90
N LEU A 125 0.47 19.35 -4.25
CA LEU A 125 0.63 18.02 -4.86
C LEU A 125 -0.21 17.02 -4.04
N GLU A 126 -1.17 16.35 -4.67
CA GLU A 126 -1.89 15.27 -3.99
C GLU A 126 -1.13 13.98 -4.15
N PRO A 127 -1.27 13.09 -3.16
CA PRO A 127 -0.89 11.72 -3.38
C PRO A 127 -1.64 11.13 -4.58
N TRP A 128 -0.93 10.31 -5.33
CA TRP A 128 -1.51 9.44 -6.32
C TRP A 128 -2.09 8.23 -5.60
N ASN A 129 -3.40 8.07 -5.66
CA ASN A 129 -4.10 6.96 -5.02
C ASN A 129 -4.25 5.83 -6.04
N LEU A 130 -3.65 4.68 -5.75
CA LEU A 130 -3.70 3.49 -6.59
C LEU A 130 -4.61 2.45 -5.93
N GLU A 131 -5.64 2.02 -6.65
CA GLU A 131 -6.78 1.30 -6.10
C GLU A 131 -6.78 -0.15 -6.59
N PRO A 132 -6.26 -1.12 -5.81
CA PRO A 132 -6.18 -2.51 -6.22
C PRO A 132 -7.54 -3.16 -6.47
N TRP A 133 -8.63 -2.61 -5.91
CA TRP A 133 -9.98 -3.13 -6.07
C TRP A 133 -10.65 -2.70 -7.38
N LYS A 134 -10.11 -1.69 -8.08
CA LYS A 134 -10.64 -1.27 -9.37
C LYS A 134 -10.23 -2.23 -10.47
N GLN A 135 -11.21 -2.66 -11.26
CA GLN A 135 -10.95 -3.42 -12.49
C GLN A 135 -10.09 -2.59 -13.45
N ASP A 136 -9.15 -3.25 -14.11
CA ASP A 136 -8.34 -2.60 -15.12
C ASP A 136 -9.21 -2.10 -16.28
N LYS A 137 -8.96 -0.86 -16.70
CA LYS A 137 -9.62 -0.22 -17.86
C LYS A 137 -8.59 0.32 -18.86
N GLY A 138 -7.31 -0.02 -18.68
CA GLY A 138 -6.19 0.58 -19.40
C GLY A 138 -5.92 2.02 -18.96
N CYS A 139 -4.72 2.53 -19.29
CA CYS A 139 -4.33 3.91 -18.94
C CYS A 139 -5.35 4.95 -19.44
N TRP A 140 -5.82 4.85 -20.69
CA TRP A 140 -6.84 5.76 -21.24
C TRP A 140 -8.20 5.67 -20.55
N GLY A 141 -8.58 4.49 -20.03
CA GLY A 141 -9.79 4.33 -19.23
C GLY A 141 -9.68 5.12 -17.92
N PHE A 142 -8.52 5.08 -17.26
CA PHE A 142 -8.26 5.86 -16.05
C PHE A 142 -8.11 7.37 -16.34
N VAL A 143 -7.54 7.78 -17.48
CA VAL A 143 -7.49 9.21 -17.87
C VAL A 143 -8.90 9.82 -17.91
N ARG A 144 -9.88 9.09 -18.46
CA ARG A 144 -11.29 9.53 -18.48
C ARG A 144 -11.90 9.68 -17.08
N GLY A 145 -11.38 8.96 -16.10
CA GLY A 145 -11.78 9.02 -14.68
C GLY A 145 -10.92 9.95 -13.82
N GLY A 146 -10.04 10.77 -14.39
CA GLY A 146 -9.15 11.64 -13.62
C GLY A 146 -8.04 10.88 -12.89
N CYS A 147 -7.57 9.77 -13.47
CA CYS A 147 -6.53 8.90 -12.96
C CYS A 147 -6.85 8.14 -11.66
N ASN A 148 -8.12 8.00 -11.27
CA ASN A 148 -8.55 7.09 -10.22
C ASN A 148 -9.56 6.08 -10.77
#